data_AF-A0A9P3C425-F1
#
_entry.id   AF-A0A9P3C425-F1
#
_cell.length_a   1.000
_cell.length_b   1.000
_cell.length_c   1.000
_cell.angle_alpha   90.00
_cell.angle_beta   90.00
_cell.angle_gamma   90.00
#
_symmetry.space_group_name_H-M   'P 1'
#
loop_
_entity.id
_entity.type
_entity.pdbx_description
1 polymer ?
#
loop_
_entity_poly.entity_id
_entity_poly.type
_entity_poly.pdbx_seq_one_letter_code
_entity_poly.pdbx_strand_id
1 'polypeptide(L)'
;MTNLQVTLSPVPPSPAQPISLAINFAIHNPANTPVTFLNWGTPFDPRANLLGVFQINDTSNNNPITLDTIKINRRLPPSRDDLVEIPAESSKEQTVTIPQVPLEEGHKYAVQAKGIWHGIWHGIWACTRDEVTDSQLESLGEGEARGKFESEHAVFEVTQ
;
A
#
# COMPACT_ATOMS: atom_id res chain seq x y z
N MET A 1 6.62 9.65 17.31
CA MET A 1 6.15 8.69 16.28
C MET A 1 5.83 9.50 15.04
N THR A 2 6.47 9.20 13.92
CA THR A 2 6.20 9.88 12.65
C THR A 2 4.88 9.36 12.08
N ASN A 3 3.86 10.20 12.03
CA ASN A 3 2.57 9.84 11.44
C ASN A 3 2.64 10.06 9.93
N LEU A 4 2.91 8.99 9.19
CA LEU A 4 2.80 8.99 7.73
C LEU A 4 1.35 9.21 7.33
N GLN A 5 1.12 10.15 6.42
CA GLN A 5 -0.21 10.41 5.87
C GLN A 5 -0.35 9.62 4.58
N VAL A 6 -1.42 8.84 4.49
CA VAL A 6 -1.71 7.97 3.37
C VAL A 6 -2.89 8.55 2.60
N THR A 7 -2.79 8.62 1.28
CA THR A 7 -3.87 9.09 0.39
C THR A 7 -4.03 8.17 -0.80
N LEU A 8 -5.27 8.04 -1.27
CA LEU A 8 -5.69 7.24 -2.42
C LEU A 8 -6.46 8.07 -3.42
N SER A 9 -6.25 7.77 -4.69
CA SER A 9 -6.97 8.37 -5.81
C SER A 9 -7.18 7.32 -6.89
N PRO A 10 -8.29 6.55 -6.86
CA PRO A 10 -8.65 5.62 -7.92
C PRO A 10 -8.91 6.38 -9.23
N VAL A 11 -8.41 5.83 -10.33
CA VAL A 11 -8.74 6.29 -11.68
C VAL A 11 -10.03 5.59 -12.09
N PRO A 12 -11.10 6.34 -12.44
CA PRO A 12 -12.33 5.74 -12.93
C PRO A 12 -12.05 4.79 -14.10
N PRO A 13 -12.40 3.49 -13.99
CA PRO A 13 -12.14 2.55 -15.05
C PRO A 13 -13.19 2.66 -16.16
N SER A 14 -12.77 2.35 -17.39
CA SER A 14 -13.69 2.10 -18.50
C SER A 14 -14.40 0.74 -18.33
N PRO A 15 -15.66 0.58 -18.77
CA PRO A 15 -16.42 -0.67 -18.62
C PRO A 15 -15.95 -1.81 -19.55
N ALA A 16 -14.93 -1.58 -20.39
CA ALA A 16 -14.38 -2.61 -21.27
C ALA A 16 -13.81 -3.80 -20.46
N GLN A 17 -14.36 -4.99 -20.68
CA GLN A 17 -13.93 -6.19 -19.96
C GLN A 17 -12.68 -6.83 -20.60
N PRO A 18 -11.71 -7.32 -19.80
CA PRO A 18 -11.68 -7.29 -18.34
C PRO A 18 -11.32 -5.91 -17.78
N ILE A 19 -12.07 -5.45 -16.77
CA ILE A 19 -11.85 -4.14 -16.14
C ILE A 19 -10.54 -4.17 -15.35
N SER A 20 -9.71 -3.16 -15.58
CA SER A 20 -8.49 -2.90 -14.81
C SER A 20 -8.66 -1.60 -14.02
N LEU A 21 -8.49 -1.68 -12.70
CA LEU A 21 -8.61 -0.53 -11.80
C LEU A 21 -7.22 -0.02 -11.46
N ALA A 22 -6.87 1.18 -11.94
CA ALA A 22 -5.67 1.87 -11.54
C ALA A 22 -5.95 2.72 -10.29
N ILE A 23 -5.07 2.62 -9.29
CA ILE A 23 -5.18 3.35 -8.02
C ILE A 23 -3.88 4.10 -7.82
N ASN A 24 -3.96 5.43 -7.83
CA ASN A 24 -2.84 6.27 -7.43
C ASN A 24 -2.81 6.33 -5.90
N PHE A 25 -1.61 6.19 -5.35
CA PHE A 25 -1.36 6.16 -3.93
C PHE A 25 -0.20 7.10 -3.62
N ALA A 26 -0.34 7.87 -2.55
CA ALA A 26 0.75 8.70 -2.05
C ALA A 26 0.90 8.55 -0.54
N ILE A 27 2.15 8.49 -0.09
CA ILE A 27 2.52 8.63 1.31
C ILE A 27 3.28 9.93 1.48
N HIS A 28 2.79 10.77 2.39
CA HIS A 28 3.46 11.99 2.80
C HIS A 28 4.16 11.80 4.15
N ASN A 29 5.42 12.21 4.20
CA ASN A 29 6.22 12.32 5.42
C ASN A 29 6.24 13.78 5.90
N PRO A 30 5.47 14.14 6.95
CA PRO A 30 5.45 15.51 7.47
C PRO A 30 6.63 15.82 8.40
N ALA A 31 7.49 14.85 8.72
CA ALA A 31 8.63 15.08 9.60
C ALA A 31 9.76 15.81 8.88
N ASN A 32 10.57 16.53 9.65
CA ASN A 32 11.80 17.18 9.20
C ASN A 32 12.99 16.21 9.05
N THR A 33 12.75 14.91 9.16
CA THR A 33 13.74 13.85 8.96
C THR A 33 13.25 12.88 7.89
N PRO A 34 14.15 12.29 7.07
CA PRO A 34 13.77 11.23 6.16
C PRO A 34 13.21 10.03 6.92
N VAL A 35 12.41 9.24 6.23
CA VAL A 35 11.83 8.01 6.75
C VAL A 35 12.05 6.89 5.74
N THR A 36 12.59 5.77 6.22
CA THR A 36 12.76 4.56 5.43
C THR A 36 11.88 3.46 5.99
N PHE A 37 11.25 2.66 5.14
CA PHE A 37 10.45 1.51 5.56
C PHE A 37 10.47 0.37 4.54
N LEU A 38 10.03 -0.82 4.95
CA LEU A 38 9.87 -1.95 4.04
C LEU A 38 8.61 -1.81 3.18
N ASN A 39 8.74 -2.04 1.87
CA ASN A 39 7.61 -2.01 0.95
C ASN A 39 6.63 -3.18 1.12
N TRP A 40 7.00 -4.25 1.83
CA TRP A 40 6.19 -5.46 1.97
C TRP A 40 4.82 -5.21 2.58
N GLY A 41 3.76 -5.69 1.92
CA GLY A 41 2.39 -5.53 2.44
C GLY A 41 1.88 -4.09 2.44
N THR A 42 2.52 -3.21 1.67
CA THR A 42 2.15 -1.81 1.44
C THR A 42 1.82 -1.63 -0.04
N PRO A 43 1.22 -0.49 -0.45
CA PRO A 43 1.01 -0.23 -1.87
C PRO A 43 2.29 -0.09 -2.69
N PHE A 44 3.46 0.09 -2.04
CA PHE A 44 4.77 0.07 -2.69
C PHE A 44 5.30 -1.35 -2.95
N ASP A 45 4.63 -2.39 -2.45
CA ASP A 45 4.99 -3.76 -2.78
C ASP A 45 4.77 -4.01 -4.28
N PRO A 46 5.75 -4.54 -5.03
CA PRO A 46 5.58 -4.88 -6.44
C PRO A 46 4.39 -5.83 -6.73
N ARG A 47 3.90 -6.54 -5.70
CA ARG A 47 2.75 -7.45 -5.77
C ARG A 47 1.55 -6.96 -4.95
N ALA A 48 1.48 -5.66 -4.63
CA ALA A 48 0.41 -5.08 -3.82
C ALA A 48 -1.00 -5.38 -4.38
N ASN A 49 -1.14 -5.48 -5.70
CA ASN A 49 -2.38 -5.85 -6.38
C ASN A 49 -2.90 -7.26 -6.06
N LEU A 50 -2.04 -8.17 -5.56
CA LEU A 50 -2.37 -9.56 -5.25
C LEU A 50 -2.27 -9.90 -3.76
N LEU A 51 -1.73 -9.01 -2.94
CA LEU A 51 -1.47 -9.26 -1.52
C LEU A 51 -2.62 -8.87 -0.58
N GLY A 52 -3.77 -8.48 -1.15
CA GLY A 52 -4.93 -8.04 -0.36
C GLY A 52 -4.75 -6.66 0.28
N VAL A 53 -3.85 -5.83 -0.27
CA VAL A 53 -3.62 -4.45 0.22
C VAL A 53 -4.84 -3.57 -0.05
N PHE A 54 -5.60 -3.84 -1.09
CA PHE A 54 -6.78 -3.06 -1.48
C PHE A 54 -8.06 -3.83 -1.19
N GLN A 55 -9.03 -3.15 -0.58
CA GLN A 55 -10.39 -3.61 -0.37
C GLN A 55 -11.33 -2.73 -1.17
N ILE A 56 -12.26 -3.33 -1.90
CA ILE A 56 -13.24 -2.63 -2.73
C ILE A 56 -14.63 -3.04 -2.25
N ASN A 57 -15.51 -2.08 -2.04
CA ASN A 57 -16.91 -2.31 -1.67
C ASN A 57 -17.83 -1.55 -2.63
N ASP A 58 -18.93 -2.19 -3.05
CA ASP A 58 -20.03 -1.49 -3.73
C ASP A 58 -20.77 -0.63 -2.72
N THR A 59 -20.89 0.67 -2.99
CA THR A 59 -21.49 1.64 -2.06
C THR A 59 -23.02 1.56 -2.00
N SER A 60 -23.66 0.93 -2.98
CA SER A 60 -25.11 0.84 -3.12
C SER A 60 -25.72 -0.14 -2.12
N ASN A 61 -24.99 -1.21 -1.83
CA ASN A 61 -25.42 -2.33 -0.98
C ASN A 61 -24.38 -2.67 0.11
N ASN A 62 -23.26 -1.95 0.16
CA ASN A 62 -22.13 -2.21 1.05
C ASN A 62 -21.56 -3.63 0.92
N ASN A 63 -21.67 -4.23 -0.27
CA ASN A 63 -21.15 -5.57 -0.54
C ASN A 63 -19.66 -5.50 -0.89
N PRO A 64 -18.80 -6.31 -0.25
CA PRO A 64 -17.39 -6.39 -0.60
C PRO A 64 -17.20 -7.11 -1.93
N ILE A 65 -16.32 -6.56 -2.76
CA ILE A 65 -15.84 -7.19 -3.97
C ILE A 65 -14.70 -8.15 -3.62
N THR A 66 -14.91 -9.43 -3.87
CA THR A 66 -13.89 -10.45 -3.64
C THR A 66 -12.79 -10.32 -4.68
N LEU A 67 -11.57 -10.02 -4.23
CA LEU A 67 -10.36 -10.07 -5.03
C LEU A 67 -9.59 -11.34 -4.69
N ASP A 68 -9.09 -12.02 -5.71
CA ASP A 68 -8.17 -13.14 -5.49
C ASP A 68 -6.86 -12.62 -4.89
N THR A 69 -6.43 -13.28 -3.81
CA THR A 69 -5.19 -12.91 -3.11
C THR A 69 -4.27 -14.11 -3.00
N ILE A 70 -2.97 -13.83 -2.98
CA ILE A 70 -1.93 -14.84 -2.78
C ILE A 70 -1.20 -14.59 -1.47
N LYS A 71 -0.65 -15.67 -0.90
CA LYS A 71 0.31 -15.58 0.21
C LYS A 71 1.72 -15.75 -0.34
N ILE A 72 2.62 -14.85 0.05
CA ILE A 72 4.01 -14.87 -0.38
C ILE A 72 4.91 -15.02 0.84
N ASN A 73 5.79 -16.02 0.79
CA ASN A 73 6.88 -16.14 1.75
C ASN A 73 8.05 -15.28 1.26
N ARG A 74 8.50 -14.36 2.11
CA ARG A 74 9.65 -13.49 1.85
C ARG A 74 10.90 -14.07 2.48
N ARG A 75 12.04 -13.95 1.78
CA ARG A 75 13.34 -14.32 2.33
C ARG A 75 13.80 -13.26 3.33
N LEU A 76 14.35 -13.69 4.47
CA LEU A 76 14.98 -12.83 5.45
C LEU A 76 16.52 -13.00 5.42
N PRO A 77 17.28 -11.93 5.73
CA PRO A 77 16.83 -10.55 5.86
C PRO A 77 16.32 -9.98 4.51
N PRO A 78 15.49 -8.93 4.53
CA PRO A 78 15.06 -8.23 3.31
C PRO A 78 16.26 -7.64 2.54
N SER A 79 16.10 -7.44 1.24
CA SER A 79 17.08 -6.71 0.42
C SER A 79 16.98 -5.21 0.67
N ARG A 80 18.04 -4.44 0.38
CA ARG A 80 17.97 -2.98 0.33
C ARG A 80 17.00 -2.47 -0.74
N ASP A 81 16.72 -3.26 -1.77
CA ASP A 81 15.71 -2.94 -2.79
C ASP A 81 14.27 -3.05 -2.26
N ASP A 82 14.06 -3.76 -1.15
CA ASP A 82 12.77 -3.82 -0.46
C ASP A 82 12.51 -2.56 0.39
N LEU A 83 13.51 -1.67 0.52
CA LEU A 83 13.41 -0.43 1.30
C LEU A 83 12.91 0.73 0.44
N VAL A 84 11.97 1.46 1.01
CA VAL A 84 11.42 2.70 0.46
C VAL A 84 11.78 3.84 1.40
N GLU A 85 12.53 4.80 0.87
CA GLU A 85 12.78 6.08 1.53
C GLU A 85 11.79 7.14 1.03
N ILE A 86 11.31 7.96 1.96
CA ILE A 86 10.61 9.20 1.73
C ILE A 86 11.41 10.32 2.43
N PRO A 87 11.90 11.33 1.69
CA PRO A 87 12.62 12.45 2.28
C PRO A 87 11.78 13.21 3.31
N ALA A 88 12.44 14.07 4.10
CA ALA A 88 11.77 15.01 4.99
C ALA A 88 10.77 15.89 4.23
N GLU A 89 9.61 16.14 4.82
CA GLU A 89 8.57 17.05 4.31
C GLU A 89 8.15 16.78 2.85
N SER A 90 8.23 15.51 2.43
CA SER A 90 8.04 15.09 1.04
C SER A 90 7.07 13.93 0.93
N SER A 91 6.65 13.66 -0.31
CA SER A 91 5.73 12.58 -0.64
C SER A 91 6.34 11.63 -1.66
N LYS A 92 5.95 10.36 -1.59
CA LYS A 92 6.24 9.38 -2.62
C LYS A 92 4.94 8.81 -3.15
N GLU A 93 4.88 8.68 -4.46
CA GLU A 93 3.68 8.26 -5.18
C GLU A 93 3.94 6.94 -5.92
N GLN A 94 2.88 6.13 -6.07
CA GLN A 94 2.88 4.93 -6.89
C GLN A 94 1.47 4.67 -7.43
N THR A 95 1.38 4.21 -8.67
CA THR A 95 0.14 3.69 -9.24
C THR A 95 0.15 2.17 -9.16
N VAL A 96 -0.87 1.58 -8.57
CA VAL A 96 -1.10 0.13 -8.58
C VAL A 96 -2.29 -0.19 -9.47
N THR A 97 -2.11 -1.11 -10.41
CA THR A 97 -3.20 -1.58 -11.27
C THR A 97 -3.67 -2.96 -10.82
N ILE A 98 -4.94 -3.06 -10.43
CA ILE A 98 -5.60 -4.31 -10.10
C ILE A 98 -6.30 -4.81 -11.37
N PRO A 99 -5.87 -5.95 -11.94
CA PRO A 99 -6.50 -6.49 -13.14
C PRO A 99 -7.77 -7.27 -12.81
N GLN A 100 -8.65 -7.44 -13.80
CA GLN A 100 -9.81 -8.35 -13.75
C GLN A 100 -10.75 -8.09 -12.56
N VAL A 101 -10.97 -6.82 -12.21
CA VAL A 101 -11.87 -6.46 -11.10
C VAL A 101 -13.32 -6.66 -11.55
N PRO A 102 -14.14 -7.43 -10.83
CA PRO A 102 -15.52 -7.71 -11.22
C PRO A 102 -16.44 -6.53 -10.83
N LEU A 103 -16.27 -5.41 -11.54
CA LEU A 103 -17.09 -4.21 -11.39
C LEU A 103 -18.20 -4.17 -12.44
N GLU A 104 -19.30 -3.52 -12.09
CA GLU A 104 -20.47 -3.33 -12.94
C GLU A 104 -20.54 -1.87 -13.40
N GLU A 105 -20.95 -1.66 -14.65
CA GLU A 105 -21.12 -0.33 -15.23
C GLU A 105 -22.22 0.47 -14.50
N GLY A 106 -21.99 1.76 -14.26
CA GLY A 106 -22.95 2.64 -13.59
C GLY A 106 -23.02 2.45 -12.07
N HIS A 107 -22.21 1.56 -11.50
CA HIS A 107 -22.11 1.37 -10.06
C HIS A 107 -21.02 2.26 -9.45
N LYS A 108 -21.23 2.59 -8.17
CA LYS A 108 -20.29 3.36 -7.36
C LYS A 108 -19.61 2.48 -6.35
N TYR A 109 -18.29 2.54 -6.32
CA TYR A 109 -17.45 1.72 -5.45
C TYR A 109 -16.57 2.59 -4.55
N ALA A 110 -16.26 2.07 -3.38
CA ALA A 110 -15.28 2.64 -2.47
C ALA A 110 -14.07 1.70 -2.37
N VAL A 111 -12.87 2.25 -2.57
CA VAL A 111 -11.61 1.53 -2.35
C VAL A 111 -10.93 2.05 -1.08
N GLN A 112 -10.34 1.13 -0.33
CA GLN A 112 -9.51 1.42 0.83
C GLN A 112 -8.24 0.57 0.77
N ALA A 113 -7.10 1.16 1.12
CA ALA A 113 -5.85 0.46 1.29
C ALA A 113 -5.66 0.14 2.78
N LYS A 114 -5.43 -1.14 3.08
CA LYS A 114 -5.10 -1.64 4.41
C LYS A 114 -3.86 -2.51 4.30
N GLY A 115 -2.97 -2.38 5.27
CA GLY A 115 -1.77 -3.20 5.25
C GLY A 115 -1.00 -3.13 6.54
N ILE A 116 0.22 -3.66 6.47
CA ILE A 116 1.10 -3.78 7.61
C ILE A 116 2.39 -3.01 7.34
N TRP A 117 2.73 -2.12 8.26
CA TRP A 117 4.11 -1.65 8.40
C TRP A 117 4.90 -2.73 9.13
N HIS A 118 5.80 -3.40 8.41
CA HIS A 118 6.71 -4.34 9.03
C HIS A 118 7.71 -3.55 9.89
N GLY A 119 7.66 -3.72 11.22
CA GLY A 119 8.62 -3.12 12.15
C GLY A 119 8.27 -1.70 12.61
N ILE A 120 7.11 -1.43 13.22
CA ILE A 120 6.86 -0.08 13.79
C ILE A 120 7.88 0.36 14.85
N TRP A 121 8.69 -0.57 15.40
CA TRP A 121 9.88 -0.22 16.18
C TRP A 121 11.23 -0.38 15.43
N HIS A 122 11.29 -1.21 14.37
CA HIS A 122 12.53 -1.65 13.69
C HIS A 122 12.51 -1.63 12.15
N GLY A 123 11.48 -1.10 11.50
CA GLY A 123 11.22 -1.19 10.07
C GLY A 123 10.44 0.00 9.50
N ILE A 124 10.17 1.01 10.33
CA ILE A 124 10.14 2.41 9.94
C ILE A 124 11.32 3.07 10.66
N TRP A 125 12.33 3.50 9.92
CA TRP A 125 13.51 4.15 10.44
C TRP A 125 13.48 5.63 10.11
N ALA A 126 13.77 6.50 11.09
CA ALA A 126 13.90 7.94 10.89
C ALA A 126 15.31 8.28 10.35
N CYS A 127 15.68 7.65 9.24
CA CYS A 127 16.96 7.82 8.56
C CYS A 127 16.79 7.56 7.06
N THR A 128 17.84 7.85 6.30
CA THR A 128 17.94 7.50 4.88
C THR A 128 18.11 5.99 4.70
N ARG A 129 17.86 5.51 3.49
CA ARG A 129 17.99 4.09 3.13
C ARG A 129 19.40 3.55 3.37
N ASP A 130 20.41 4.38 3.16
CA ASP A 130 21.81 3.96 3.27
C ASP A 130 22.24 3.81 4.74
N GLU A 131 21.62 4.57 5.63
CA GLU A 131 21.83 4.52 7.08
C GLU A 131 21.17 3.31 7.75
N VAL A 132 20.27 2.60 7.05
CA VAL A 132 19.74 1.32 7.54
C VAL A 132 20.86 0.28 7.55
N THR A 133 21.16 -0.25 8.72
CA THR A 133 22.25 -1.20 8.96
C THR A 133 21.80 -2.64 8.72
N ASP A 134 22.74 -3.52 8.40
CA ASP A 134 22.44 -4.94 8.17
C ASP A 134 21.91 -5.62 9.44
N SER A 135 22.43 -5.24 10.61
CA SER A 135 21.91 -5.72 11.91
C SER A 135 20.46 -5.30 12.16
N GLN A 136 20.04 -4.11 11.71
CA GLN A 136 18.63 -3.71 11.76
C GLN A 136 17.78 -4.61 10.86
N LEU A 137 18.25 -4.95 9.66
CA LEU A 137 17.52 -5.84 8.75
C LEU A 137 17.44 -7.28 9.26
N GLU A 138 18.48 -7.79 9.90
CA GLU A 138 18.51 -9.11 10.53
C GLU A 138 17.51 -9.19 11.69
N SER A 139 17.41 -8.14 12.51
CA SER A 139 16.51 -8.08 13.66
C SER A 139 15.02 -8.15 13.31
N LEU A 140 14.65 -7.91 12.04
CA LEU A 140 13.25 -7.99 11.58
C LEU A 140 12.66 -9.40 11.67
N GLY A 141 13.50 -10.44 11.71
CA GLY A 141 13.08 -11.83 11.89
C GLY A 141 12.78 -12.23 13.33
N GLU A 142 13.17 -11.41 14.32
CA GLU A 142 13.20 -11.80 15.74
C GLU A 142 11.96 -11.34 16.54
N GLY A 143 10.94 -10.79 15.86
CA GLY A 143 9.66 -10.36 16.43
C GLY A 143 9.65 -8.91 16.96
N GLU A 144 8.54 -8.18 17.05
CA GLU A 144 7.17 -8.45 16.59
C GLU A 144 6.34 -7.15 16.57
N ALA A 145 6.93 -5.99 16.23
CA ALA A 145 6.16 -4.75 16.11
C ALA A 145 5.63 -4.60 14.68
N ARG A 146 4.43 -5.11 14.40
CA ARG A 146 3.71 -4.83 13.14
C ARG A 146 2.77 -3.65 13.34
N GLY A 147 2.97 -2.61 12.57
CA GLY A 147 2.00 -1.54 12.44
C GLY A 147 0.90 -1.89 11.50
N LYS A 148 -0.30 -1.37 11.73
CA LYS A 148 -1.34 -1.35 10.71
C LYS A 148 -1.42 0.06 10.15
N PHE A 149 -1.68 0.16 8.85
CA PHE A 149 -2.18 1.40 8.27
C PHE A 149 -3.50 1.14 7.58
N GLU A 150 -4.31 2.19 7.57
CA GLU A 150 -5.55 2.25 6.85
C GLU A 150 -5.61 3.63 6.18
N SER A 151 -5.93 3.65 4.90
CA SER A 151 -6.25 4.88 4.20
C SER A 151 -7.70 5.31 4.49
N GLU A 152 -8.04 6.49 4.00
CA GLU A 152 -9.42 6.89 3.73
C GLU A 152 -10.10 5.97 2.70
N HIS A 153 -11.43 6.09 2.61
CA HIS A 153 -12.21 5.46 1.55
C HIS A 153 -12.29 6.43 0.37
N ALA A 154 -11.72 6.03 -0.77
CA ALA A 154 -11.80 6.79 -2.00
C ALA A 154 -12.91 6.21 -2.89
N VAL A 155 -13.88 7.05 -3.26
CA VAL A 155 -15.04 6.64 -4.06
C VAL A 155 -14.79 6.89 -5.54
N PHE A 156 -15.22 5.95 -6.39
CA PHE A 156 -15.19 6.08 -7.83
C PHE A 156 -16.43 5.45 -8.47
N GLU A 157 -16.71 5.82 -9.71
CA GLU A 157 -17.83 5.32 -10.50
C GLU A 157 -17.29 4.69 -11.78
N VAL A 158 -17.89 3.58 -12.20
CA VAL A 158 -17.58 2.95 -13.49
C VAL A 158 -18.38 3.67 -14.56
N THR A 159 -17.70 4.46 -15.39
CA THR A 159 -18.33 5.37 -16.37
C THR A 159 -17.92 5.00 -17.80
N GLN A 160 -18.85 5.14 -18.75
CA GLN A 160 -18.63 4.91 -20.18
C GLN A 160 -17.69 5.95 -20.80
#